data_AF-A0A964EBG1-F1
#
_entry.id   AF-A0A964EBG1-F1
#
_cell.length_a   1.000
_cell.length_b   1.000
_cell.length_c   1.000
_cell.angle_alpha   90.00
_cell.angle_beta   90.00
_cell.angle_gamma   90.00
#
_symmetry.space_group_name_H-M   'P 1'
#
loop_
_entity.id
_entity.type
_entity.pdbx_description
1 polymer ?
#
loop_
_entity_poly.entity_id
_entity_poly.type
_entity_poly.pdbx_seq_one_letter_code
_entity_poly.pdbx_strand_id
1 'polypeptide(L)'
;MKRVQLLLPIITATLLFSTSHLLAQKDDVSPEKATEYFQSGDWKKAAKAFEMLTAKQPKNAGAWFQMGFALHSLKEYDRAIDAYTTAINNGLQIAPVAMYNIGCAYALKGDQKSALTWLEKAAKGGFNQTSTIEGDADLASLKDSPMFKKIVEQVDRNARPCAYSPHARELDFWVGDWNVYDRGGNLAGTNNVQNILGDCVIYENWAGTIGGSGKSFNTYDPTTQKWQQTWVDDRGNTVVYSGEVVEGAMVFSNAQTDSNGVTTETQMILTPMEDGKVNQKSQTSTDAGKTWNLSWELTYVSKEKKEDSGS
;
A
#
# COMPACT_ATOMS: atom_id res chain seq x y z
N MET A 1 89.21 51.66 0.40
CA MET A 1 88.13 50.91 -0.30
C MET A 1 88.54 49.45 -0.38
N LYS A 2 87.80 48.56 0.32
CA LYS A 2 88.07 47.12 0.42
C LYS A 2 87.54 46.37 -0.80
N ARG A 3 88.29 45.36 -1.24
CA ARG A 3 88.00 44.37 -2.28
C ARG A 3 86.82 43.47 -1.88
N VAL A 4 86.03 43.04 -2.86
CA VAL A 4 85.09 41.91 -2.74
C VAL A 4 85.54 40.82 -3.72
N GLN A 5 85.68 39.62 -3.20
CA GLN A 5 86.19 38.41 -3.83
C GLN A 5 85.02 37.41 -3.86
N LEU A 6 84.64 36.91 -5.05
CA LEU A 6 83.57 35.92 -5.21
C LEU A 6 84.07 34.53 -4.80
N LEU A 7 83.27 33.81 -4.01
CA LEU A 7 83.43 32.38 -3.67
C LEU A 7 82.15 31.62 -4.03
N LEU A 8 82.31 30.48 -4.70
CA LEU A 8 81.25 29.50 -5.04
C LEU A 8 80.72 28.76 -3.79
N PRO A 9 79.46 28.30 -3.77
CA PRO A 9 78.99 27.38 -2.75
C PRO A 9 79.08 25.91 -3.19
N ILE A 10 79.48 25.09 -2.21
CA ILE A 10 79.55 23.63 -2.21
C ILE A 10 78.16 23.07 -1.87
N ILE A 11 77.69 22.06 -2.60
CA ILE A 11 76.45 21.33 -2.32
C ILE A 11 76.79 20.15 -1.39
N THR A 12 76.26 20.16 -0.16
CA THR A 12 76.30 19.01 0.74
C THR A 12 74.94 18.30 0.74
N ALA A 13 74.95 17.00 0.48
CA ALA A 13 73.78 16.13 0.50
C ALA A 13 73.55 15.57 1.92
N THR A 14 72.37 15.81 2.49
CA THR A 14 71.91 15.22 3.75
C THR A 14 70.85 14.16 3.45
N LEU A 15 71.19 12.88 3.69
CA LEU A 15 70.21 11.79 3.70
C LEU A 15 69.34 11.87 4.97
N LEU A 16 68.02 12.01 4.79
CA LEU A 16 67.01 11.82 5.83
C LEU A 16 66.51 10.37 5.78
N PHE A 17 66.77 9.60 6.84
CA PHE A 17 66.09 8.34 7.10
C PHE A 17 64.69 8.63 7.65
N SER A 18 63.64 8.40 6.85
CA SER A 18 62.26 8.40 7.34
C SER A 18 61.92 7.05 7.94
N THR A 19 61.61 7.02 9.24
CA THR A 19 61.05 5.85 9.91
C THR A 19 59.58 5.74 9.54
N SER A 20 59.28 4.82 8.63
CA SER A 20 57.92 4.42 8.26
C SER A 20 57.16 3.94 9.50
N HIS A 21 56.31 4.79 10.08
CA HIS A 21 55.28 4.35 11.00
C HIS A 21 54.22 3.59 10.20
N LEU A 22 54.35 2.26 10.16
CA LEU A 22 53.29 1.36 9.72
C LEU A 22 52.21 1.35 10.80
N LEU A 23 51.38 2.39 10.86
CA LEU A 23 50.09 2.27 11.55
C LEU A 23 49.24 1.36 10.67
N ALA A 24 49.02 0.13 11.14
CA ALA A 24 48.00 -0.74 10.58
C ALA A 24 46.70 0.07 10.48
N GLN A 25 46.29 0.35 9.24
CA GLN A 25 45.03 1.01 8.94
C GLN A 25 43.95 0.07 9.49
N LYS A 26 43.40 0.40 10.67
CA LYS A 26 42.33 -0.38 11.29
C LYS A 26 41.21 -0.44 10.25
N ASP A 27 40.95 -1.62 9.71
CA ASP A 27 39.96 -1.84 8.65
C ASP A 27 38.70 -1.06 9.02
N ASP A 28 38.48 0.08 8.37
CA ASP A 28 37.30 0.89 8.56
C ASP A 28 36.40 0.61 7.37
N VAL A 29 35.19 0.14 7.65
CA VAL A 29 34.20 -0.11 6.63
C VAL A 29 33.20 1.04 6.65
N SER A 30 33.04 1.70 5.50
CA SER A 30 32.05 2.76 5.38
C SER A 30 30.64 2.17 5.23
N PRO A 31 29.58 2.92 5.62
CA PRO A 31 28.19 2.51 5.38
C PRO A 31 27.89 2.19 3.91
N GLU A 32 28.50 2.93 2.98
CA GLU A 32 28.33 2.72 1.55
C GLU A 32 28.92 1.38 1.13
N LYS A 33 30.11 1.03 1.64
CA LYS A 33 30.74 -0.26 1.33
C LYS A 33 29.96 -1.44 1.92
N ALA A 34 29.43 -1.30 3.13
CA ALA A 34 28.54 -2.30 3.72
C ALA A 34 27.27 -2.50 2.88
N THR A 35 26.69 -1.40 2.40
CA THR A 35 25.52 -1.41 1.51
C THR A 35 25.83 -2.04 0.16
N GLU A 36 27.01 -1.78 -0.42
CA GLU A 36 27.46 -2.43 -1.66
C GLU A 36 27.58 -3.96 -1.50
N TYR A 37 28.16 -4.43 -0.39
CA TYR A 37 28.19 -5.87 -0.09
C TYR A 37 26.79 -6.46 0.07
N PHE A 38 25.88 -5.71 0.70
CA PHE A 38 24.49 -6.12 0.86
C PHE A 38 23.75 -6.24 -0.48
N GLN A 39 23.84 -5.21 -1.32
CA GLN A 39 23.17 -5.16 -2.63
C GLN A 39 23.72 -6.20 -3.61
N SER A 40 25.00 -6.53 -3.51
CA SER A 40 25.63 -7.59 -4.31
C SER A 40 25.36 -9.01 -3.79
N GLY A 41 24.69 -9.15 -2.63
CA GLY A 41 24.40 -10.44 -2.02
C GLY A 41 25.65 -11.13 -1.44
N ASP A 42 26.75 -10.41 -1.24
CA ASP A 42 27.92 -10.91 -0.50
C ASP A 42 27.61 -10.87 1.01
N TRP A 43 26.70 -11.75 1.43
CA TRP A 43 26.15 -11.77 2.79
C TRP A 43 27.23 -11.89 3.86
N LYS A 44 28.33 -12.59 3.56
CA LYS A 44 29.45 -12.75 4.48
C LYS A 44 30.17 -11.43 4.72
N LYS A 45 30.49 -10.68 3.65
CA LYS A 45 31.11 -9.36 3.80
C LYS A 45 30.11 -8.34 4.36
N ALA A 46 28.85 -8.41 3.97
CA ALA A 46 27.79 -7.54 4.48
C ALA A 46 27.61 -7.71 6.00
N ALA A 47 27.46 -8.95 6.48
CA ALA A 47 27.30 -9.22 7.91
C ALA A 47 28.49 -8.70 8.72
N LYS A 48 29.73 -8.98 8.28
CA LYS A 48 30.94 -8.47 8.94
C LYS A 48 30.99 -6.94 8.92
N ALA A 49 30.63 -6.32 7.79
CA ALA A 49 30.65 -4.88 7.66
C ALA A 49 29.62 -4.21 8.58
N PHE A 50 28.38 -4.72 8.62
CA PHE A 50 27.37 -4.20 9.51
C PHE A 50 27.68 -4.46 10.99
N GLU A 51 28.31 -5.58 11.34
CA GLU A 51 28.79 -5.84 12.70
C GLU A 51 29.82 -4.78 13.16
N MET A 52 30.73 -4.37 12.27
CA MET A 52 31.66 -3.28 12.55
C MET A 52 30.94 -1.93 12.69
N LEU A 53 29.91 -1.67 11.89
CA LEU A 53 29.13 -0.44 11.94
C LEU A 53 28.27 -0.36 13.19
N THR A 54 27.61 -1.44 13.60
CA THR A 54 26.79 -1.49 14.80
C THR A 54 27.63 -1.40 16.06
N ALA A 55 28.88 -1.91 16.06
CA ALA A 55 29.82 -1.69 17.15
C ALA A 55 30.19 -0.20 17.34
N LYS A 56 30.28 0.57 16.25
CA LYS A 56 30.53 2.03 16.29
C LYS A 56 29.26 2.83 16.60
N GLN A 57 28.12 2.38 16.10
CA GLN A 57 26.83 3.05 16.19
C GLN A 57 25.77 2.07 16.74
N PRO A 58 25.81 1.75 18.05
CA PRO A 58 24.97 0.70 18.63
C PRO A 58 23.47 0.99 18.60
N LYS A 59 23.08 2.25 18.39
CA LYS A 59 21.67 2.67 18.25
C LYS A 59 21.18 2.76 16.80
N ASN A 60 22.02 2.44 15.82
CA ASN A 60 21.64 2.49 14.42
C ASN A 60 20.74 1.28 14.06
N ALA A 61 19.43 1.45 14.22
CA ALA A 61 18.44 0.42 13.96
C ALA A 61 18.52 -0.15 12.53
N GLY A 62 18.80 0.71 11.53
CA GLY A 62 18.93 0.29 10.14
C GLY A 62 20.12 -0.66 9.93
N ALA A 63 21.29 -0.36 10.51
CA ALA A 63 22.47 -1.23 10.42
C ALA A 63 22.22 -2.59 11.09
N TRP A 64 21.56 -2.60 12.25
CA TRP A 64 21.15 -3.85 12.91
C TRP A 64 20.17 -4.68 12.07
N PHE A 65 19.20 -4.03 11.42
CA PHE A 65 18.27 -4.72 10.54
C PHE A 65 18.98 -5.36 9.34
N GLN A 66 19.86 -4.62 8.67
CA GLN A 66 20.63 -5.15 7.53
C GLN A 66 21.61 -6.25 7.96
N MET A 67 22.21 -6.14 9.14
CA MET A 67 23.00 -7.22 9.75
C MET A 67 22.14 -8.49 9.92
N GLY A 68 20.94 -8.35 10.50
CA GLY A 68 20.01 -9.46 10.68
C GLY A 68 19.65 -10.14 9.36
N PHE A 69 19.40 -9.37 8.30
CA PHE A 69 19.11 -9.91 6.97
C PHE A 69 20.29 -10.66 6.36
N ALA A 70 21.49 -10.12 6.45
CA ALA A 70 22.69 -10.79 5.97
C ALA A 70 22.93 -12.11 6.75
N LEU A 71 22.76 -12.10 8.08
CA LEU A 71 22.89 -13.30 8.93
C LEU A 71 21.81 -14.35 8.63
N HIS A 72 20.57 -13.93 8.38
CA HIS A 72 19.48 -14.83 7.96
C HIS A 72 19.84 -15.53 6.66
N SER A 73 20.37 -14.78 5.69
CA SER A 73 20.81 -15.30 4.39
C SER A 73 22.00 -16.28 4.51
N LEU A 74 22.81 -16.14 5.56
CA LEU A 74 23.88 -17.07 5.93
C LEU A 74 23.38 -18.27 6.76
N LYS A 75 22.08 -18.34 7.06
CA LYS A 75 21.45 -19.34 7.94
C LYS A 75 21.92 -19.27 9.39
N GLU A 76 22.48 -18.14 9.79
CA GLU A 76 22.87 -17.85 11.17
C GLU A 76 21.68 -17.29 11.95
N TYR A 77 20.61 -18.09 12.05
CA TYR A 77 19.29 -17.64 12.48
C TYR A 77 19.26 -17.05 13.88
N ASP A 78 20.00 -17.60 14.85
CA ASP A 78 20.04 -17.04 16.20
C ASP A 78 20.62 -15.62 16.22
N ARG A 79 21.75 -15.41 15.55
CA ARG A 79 22.36 -14.07 15.42
C ARG A 79 21.47 -13.12 14.63
N ALA A 80 20.76 -13.64 13.61
CA ALA A 80 19.80 -12.85 12.85
C ALA A 80 18.65 -12.35 13.73
N ILE A 81 18.08 -13.24 14.55
CA ILE A 81 17.01 -12.91 15.50
C ILE A 81 17.47 -11.86 16.50
N ASP A 82 18.68 -11.99 17.05
CA ASP A 82 19.25 -11.01 17.98
C ASP A 82 19.43 -9.64 17.32
N ALA A 83 19.96 -9.61 16.09
CA ALA A 83 20.16 -8.39 15.33
C ALA A 83 18.81 -7.70 14.99
N TYR A 84 17.81 -8.46 14.53
CA TYR A 84 16.46 -7.92 14.28
C TYR A 84 15.80 -7.41 15.56
N THR A 85 15.90 -8.15 16.66
CA THR A 85 15.36 -7.73 17.96
C THR A 85 16.01 -6.44 18.43
N THR A 86 17.33 -6.32 18.25
CA THR A 86 18.09 -5.11 18.59
C THR A 86 17.69 -3.93 17.69
N ALA A 87 17.44 -4.16 16.40
CA ALA A 87 16.90 -3.15 15.50
C ALA A 87 15.54 -2.62 15.98
N ILE A 88 14.61 -3.52 16.36
CA ILE A 88 13.30 -3.16 16.90
C ILE A 88 13.44 -2.33 18.18
N ASN A 89 14.27 -2.77 19.13
CA ASN A 89 14.51 -2.05 20.39
C ASN A 89 15.15 -0.67 20.19
N ASN A 90 15.87 -0.48 19.10
CA ASN A 90 16.46 0.80 18.69
C ASN A 90 15.50 1.69 17.87
N GLY A 91 14.22 1.34 17.75
CA GLY A 91 13.21 2.18 17.11
C GLY A 91 13.14 2.05 15.58
N LEU A 92 13.44 0.85 15.04
CA LEU A 92 13.25 0.56 13.62
C LEU A 92 11.80 0.87 13.19
N GLN A 93 11.63 1.79 12.24
CA GLN A 93 10.31 2.22 11.76
C GLN A 93 9.52 1.08 11.09
N ILE A 94 10.22 0.15 10.44
CA ILE A 94 9.65 -1.04 9.81
C ILE A 94 9.69 -2.27 10.74
N ALA A 95 9.49 -2.07 12.05
CA ALA A 95 9.48 -3.16 13.04
C ALA A 95 8.63 -4.38 12.63
N PRO A 96 7.43 -4.24 12.01
CA PRO A 96 6.65 -5.39 11.56
C PRO A 96 7.39 -6.27 10.53
N VAL A 97 8.22 -5.68 9.67
CA VAL A 97 9.04 -6.42 8.70
C VAL A 97 10.15 -7.20 9.42
N ALA A 98 10.78 -6.61 10.43
CA ALA A 98 11.76 -7.32 11.25
C ALA A 98 11.11 -8.46 12.07
N MET A 99 9.91 -8.25 12.61
CA MET A 99 9.12 -9.28 13.30
C MET A 99 8.79 -10.45 12.36
N TYR A 100 8.41 -10.15 11.11
CA TYR A 100 8.18 -11.14 10.07
C TYR A 100 9.44 -11.97 9.82
N ASN A 101 10.60 -11.33 9.61
CA ASN A 101 11.87 -12.04 9.38
C ASN A 101 12.30 -12.89 10.59
N ILE A 102 12.04 -12.43 11.82
CA ILE A 102 12.24 -13.25 13.03
C ILE A 102 11.33 -14.50 12.98
N GLY A 103 10.07 -14.33 12.57
CA GLY A 103 9.14 -15.44 12.35
C GLY A 103 9.68 -16.48 11.36
N CYS A 104 10.18 -16.03 10.20
CA CYS A 104 10.82 -16.88 9.20
C CYS A 104 12.06 -17.62 9.77
N ALA A 105 12.92 -16.92 10.52
CA ALA A 105 14.10 -17.51 11.14
C ALA A 105 13.73 -18.63 12.13
N TYR A 106 12.69 -18.44 12.96
CA TYR A 106 12.19 -19.50 13.85
C TYR A 106 11.57 -20.67 13.08
N ALA A 107 10.85 -20.41 11.98
CA ALA A 107 10.25 -21.44 11.15
C ALA A 107 11.33 -22.35 10.52
N LEU A 108 12.41 -21.75 10.02
CA LEU A 108 13.57 -22.44 9.46
C LEU A 108 14.38 -23.23 10.50
N LYS A 109 14.37 -22.78 11.76
CA LYS A 109 14.90 -23.56 12.90
C LYS A 109 14.00 -24.72 13.33
N GLY A 110 12.79 -24.84 12.78
CA GLY A 110 11.80 -25.83 13.19
C GLY A 110 11.03 -25.46 14.46
N ASP A 111 11.21 -24.26 15.02
CA ASP A 111 10.45 -23.78 16.17
C ASP A 111 9.17 -23.08 15.69
N GLN A 112 8.17 -23.91 15.35
CA GLN A 112 6.89 -23.45 14.84
C GLN A 112 6.14 -22.54 15.82
N LYS A 113 6.28 -22.79 17.13
CA LYS A 113 5.58 -22.02 18.17
C LYS A 113 6.10 -20.59 18.22
N SER A 114 7.41 -20.41 18.25
CA SER A 114 8.03 -19.08 18.22
C SER A 114 7.79 -18.39 16.89
N ALA A 115 7.84 -19.12 15.78
CA ALA A 115 7.54 -18.57 14.45
C ALA A 115 6.14 -17.96 14.38
N LEU A 116 5.10 -18.71 14.75
CA LEU A 116 3.72 -18.23 14.76
C LEU A 116 3.54 -17.02 15.70
N THR A 117 4.20 -17.04 16.86
CA THR A 117 4.16 -15.93 17.83
C THR A 117 4.71 -14.63 17.22
N TRP A 118 5.83 -14.70 16.49
CA TRP A 118 6.43 -13.52 15.88
C TRP A 118 5.70 -13.06 14.61
N LEU A 119 5.16 -13.98 13.82
CA LEU A 119 4.31 -13.65 12.68
C LEU A 119 3.00 -12.97 13.13
N GLU A 120 2.40 -13.42 14.23
CA GLU A 120 1.23 -12.76 14.82
C GLU A 120 1.57 -11.33 15.27
N LYS A 121 2.73 -11.13 15.91
CA LYS A 121 3.21 -9.79 16.27
C LYS A 121 3.42 -8.92 15.03
N ALA A 122 4.00 -9.46 13.97
CA ALA A 122 4.18 -8.76 12.70
C ALA A 122 2.84 -8.30 12.12
N ALA A 123 1.86 -9.21 12.04
CA ALA A 123 0.52 -8.90 11.54
C ALA A 123 -0.18 -7.85 12.41
N LYS A 124 -0.16 -7.98 13.74
CA LYS A 124 -0.73 -6.95 14.64
C LYS A 124 0.01 -5.60 14.55
N GLY A 125 1.29 -5.62 14.22
CA GLY A 125 2.11 -4.44 14.00
C GLY A 125 1.86 -3.74 12.66
N GLY A 126 1.04 -4.31 11.77
CA GLY A 126 0.73 -3.72 10.46
C GLY A 126 1.51 -4.30 9.29
N PHE A 127 2.15 -5.47 9.44
CA PHE A 127 2.69 -6.18 8.29
C PHE A 127 1.56 -6.51 7.30
N ASN A 128 1.75 -6.15 6.02
CA ASN A 128 0.68 -6.07 5.02
C ASN A 128 1.07 -6.68 3.66
N GLN A 129 2.05 -7.59 3.62
CA GLN A 129 2.50 -8.24 2.40
C GLN A 129 1.91 -9.65 2.28
N THR A 130 0.63 -9.75 1.89
CA THR A 130 -0.11 -11.03 1.80
C THR A 130 0.57 -12.05 0.89
N SER A 131 0.93 -11.63 -0.34
CA SER A 131 1.59 -12.52 -1.31
C SER A 131 2.93 -13.04 -0.81
N THR A 132 3.68 -12.21 -0.09
CA THR A 132 4.95 -12.60 0.53
C THR A 132 4.72 -13.71 1.55
N ILE A 133 3.85 -13.51 2.55
CA ILE A 133 3.66 -14.51 3.62
C ILE A 133 3.08 -15.84 3.11
N GLU A 134 2.22 -15.81 2.09
CA GLU A 134 1.65 -17.03 1.48
C GLU A 134 2.67 -17.80 0.62
N GLY A 135 3.50 -17.05 -0.11
CA GLY A 135 4.49 -17.59 -1.04
C GLY A 135 5.82 -17.98 -0.41
N ASP A 136 6.13 -17.51 0.80
CA ASP A 136 7.45 -17.69 1.41
C ASP A 136 7.75 -19.16 1.71
N ALA A 137 8.88 -19.64 1.18
CA ALA A 137 9.37 -21.00 1.39
C ALA A 137 9.82 -21.23 2.84
N ASP A 138 10.29 -20.18 3.53
CA ASP A 138 10.70 -20.24 4.93
C ASP A 138 9.54 -20.65 5.85
N LEU A 139 8.30 -20.35 5.41
CA LEU A 139 7.07 -20.58 6.17
C LEU A 139 6.33 -21.84 5.72
N ALA A 140 6.89 -22.65 4.81
CA ALA A 140 6.25 -23.84 4.27
C ALA A 140 5.78 -24.82 5.35
N SER A 141 6.54 -24.95 6.44
CA SER A 141 6.19 -25.83 7.57
C SER A 141 4.97 -25.37 8.37
N LEU A 142 4.49 -24.14 8.17
CA LEU A 142 3.37 -23.54 8.91
C LEU A 142 2.07 -23.51 8.12
N LYS A 143 2.08 -23.80 6.81
CA LYS A 143 0.94 -23.56 5.90
C LYS A 143 -0.35 -24.27 6.32
N ASP A 144 -0.24 -25.45 6.93
CA ASP A 144 -1.38 -26.22 7.40
C ASP A 144 -1.90 -25.78 8.78
N SER A 145 -1.17 -24.92 9.49
CA SER A 145 -1.56 -24.43 10.81
C SER A 145 -2.79 -23.53 10.72
N PRO A 146 -3.87 -23.81 11.50
CA PRO A 146 -5.00 -22.91 11.60
C PRO A 146 -4.62 -21.51 12.11
N MET A 147 -3.59 -21.42 12.96
CA MET A 147 -3.08 -20.14 13.44
C MET A 147 -2.41 -19.36 12.31
N PHE A 148 -1.65 -20.03 11.46
CA PHE A 148 -1.00 -19.39 10.31
C PHE A 148 -2.04 -18.81 9.35
N LYS A 149 -3.12 -19.55 9.05
CA LYS A 149 -4.22 -19.06 8.21
C LYS A 149 -4.85 -17.78 8.77
N LYS A 150 -5.12 -17.73 10.09
CA LYS A 150 -5.60 -16.50 10.75
C LYS A 150 -4.62 -15.34 10.67
N ILE A 151 -3.32 -15.61 10.75
CA ILE A 151 -2.29 -14.58 10.60
C ILE A 151 -2.30 -14.05 9.17
N VAL A 152 -2.35 -14.91 8.15
CA VAL A 152 -2.44 -14.51 6.74
C VAL A 152 -3.69 -13.65 6.50
N GLU A 153 -4.85 -14.05 7.03
CA GLU A 153 -6.08 -13.24 6.96
C GLU A 153 -5.90 -11.85 7.59
N GLN A 154 -5.21 -11.75 8.73
CA GLN A 154 -4.93 -10.46 9.35
C GLN A 154 -3.96 -9.61 8.52
N VAL A 155 -2.95 -10.23 7.90
CA VAL A 155 -2.03 -9.54 6.97
C VAL A 155 -2.81 -9.02 5.76
N ASP A 156 -3.75 -9.79 5.23
CA ASP A 156 -4.59 -9.36 4.12
C ASP A 156 -5.52 -8.21 4.50
N ARG A 157 -6.07 -8.21 5.72
CA ARG A 157 -6.82 -7.06 6.27
C ARG A 157 -5.97 -5.80 6.34
N ASN A 158 -4.69 -5.92 6.69
CA ASN A 158 -3.78 -4.77 6.70
C ASN A 158 -3.45 -4.28 5.28
N ALA A 159 -3.39 -5.20 4.31
CA ALA A 159 -3.08 -4.90 2.91
C ALA A 159 -4.26 -4.27 2.17
N ARG A 160 -5.49 -4.73 2.46
CA ARG A 160 -6.73 -4.36 1.77
C ARG A 160 -7.80 -3.95 2.79
N PRO A 161 -7.61 -2.87 3.55
CA PRO A 161 -8.52 -2.51 4.64
C PRO A 161 -9.96 -2.25 4.16
N CYS A 162 -10.13 -1.73 2.95
CA CYS A 162 -11.46 -1.45 2.39
C CYS A 162 -12.23 -2.72 2.04
N ALA A 163 -11.55 -3.81 1.65
CA ALA A 163 -12.18 -5.11 1.40
C ALA A 163 -12.91 -5.67 2.63
N TYR A 164 -12.51 -5.22 3.84
CA TYR A 164 -13.03 -5.70 5.11
C TYR A 164 -13.80 -4.64 5.90
N SER A 165 -13.96 -3.43 5.36
CA SER A 165 -14.71 -2.36 6.00
C SER A 165 -16.17 -2.39 5.53
N PRO A 166 -17.16 -2.66 6.39
CA PRO A 166 -18.57 -2.70 5.98
C PRO A 166 -18.99 -1.43 5.23
N HIS A 167 -18.54 -0.26 5.69
CA HIS A 167 -18.86 1.02 5.05
C HIS A 167 -18.23 1.19 3.67
N ALA A 168 -16.99 0.75 3.48
CA ALA A 168 -16.33 0.83 2.17
C ALA A 168 -16.88 -0.20 1.16
N ARG A 169 -17.77 -1.09 1.60
CA ARG A 169 -18.40 -2.13 0.78
C ARG A 169 -19.90 -1.89 0.56
N GLU A 170 -20.44 -0.76 1.02
CA GLU A 170 -21.86 -0.40 0.88
C GLU A 170 -22.34 -0.35 -0.58
N LEU A 171 -21.44 -0.11 -1.55
CA LEU A 171 -21.75 -0.05 -2.98
C LEU A 171 -21.50 -1.37 -3.74
N ASP A 172 -21.15 -2.46 -3.06
CA ASP A 172 -20.86 -3.74 -3.71
C ASP A 172 -22.01 -4.30 -4.53
N PHE A 173 -23.26 -3.96 -4.18
CA PHE A 173 -24.44 -4.38 -4.93
C PHE A 173 -24.44 -3.86 -6.39
N TRP A 174 -23.65 -2.83 -6.69
CA TRP A 174 -23.54 -2.20 -8.00
C TRP A 174 -22.32 -2.68 -8.79
N VAL A 175 -21.38 -3.39 -8.16
CA VAL A 175 -20.21 -3.96 -8.84
C VAL A 175 -20.66 -5.07 -9.78
N GLY A 176 -20.25 -4.99 -11.04
CA GLY A 176 -20.62 -5.95 -12.08
C GLY A 176 -20.63 -5.37 -13.50
N ASP A 177 -21.02 -6.22 -14.44
CA ASP A 177 -21.20 -5.88 -15.85
C ASP A 177 -22.68 -5.76 -16.18
N TRP A 178 -23.09 -4.61 -16.74
CA TRP A 178 -24.49 -4.23 -16.83
C TRP A 178 -24.91 -3.85 -18.26
N ASN A 179 -26.09 -4.33 -18.67
CA ASN A 179 -26.91 -3.68 -19.67
C ASN A 179 -27.87 -2.72 -18.96
N VAL A 180 -27.97 -1.48 -19.44
CA VAL A 180 -28.73 -0.43 -18.75
C VAL A 180 -29.85 0.06 -19.63
N TYR A 181 -31.06 0.10 -19.07
CA TYR A 181 -32.29 0.39 -19.79
C TYR A 181 -32.98 1.64 -19.24
N ASP A 182 -33.62 2.40 -20.12
CA ASP A 182 -34.49 3.50 -19.73
C ASP A 182 -35.87 3.00 -19.24
N ARG A 183 -36.75 3.93 -18.83
CA ARG A 183 -38.12 3.61 -18.40
C ARG A 183 -38.99 2.97 -19.48
N GLY A 184 -38.67 3.24 -20.75
CA GLY A 184 -39.36 2.66 -21.90
C GLY A 184 -38.89 1.24 -22.20
N GLY A 185 -37.86 0.74 -21.52
CA GLY A 185 -37.23 -0.55 -21.78
C GLY A 185 -36.25 -0.52 -22.95
N ASN A 186 -35.88 0.67 -23.46
CA ASN A 186 -34.87 0.78 -24.50
C ASN A 186 -33.47 0.71 -23.89
N LEU A 187 -32.52 0.14 -24.63
CA LEU A 187 -31.13 0.08 -24.20
C LEU A 187 -30.52 1.49 -24.19
N ALA A 188 -30.24 2.01 -23.00
CA ALA A 188 -29.60 3.30 -22.77
C ALA A 188 -28.07 3.22 -22.86
N GLY A 189 -27.48 2.06 -22.54
CA GLY A 189 -26.03 1.88 -22.53
C GLY A 189 -25.58 0.59 -21.89
N THR A 190 -24.27 0.49 -21.69
CA THR A 190 -23.65 -0.54 -20.87
C THR A 190 -22.78 0.10 -19.82
N ASN A 191 -22.65 -0.55 -18.66
CA ASN A 191 -21.78 -0.11 -17.60
C ASN A 191 -20.91 -1.27 -17.11
N ASN A 192 -19.63 -1.01 -16.84
CA ASN A 192 -18.74 -1.94 -16.15
C ASN A 192 -18.28 -1.26 -14.86
N VAL A 193 -18.59 -1.89 -13.73
CA VAL A 193 -18.33 -1.36 -12.39
C VAL A 193 -17.46 -2.37 -11.65
N GLN A 194 -16.30 -1.94 -11.17
CA GLN A 194 -15.31 -2.82 -10.58
C GLN A 194 -14.61 -2.22 -9.36
N ASN A 195 -14.29 -3.08 -8.41
CA ASN A 195 -13.37 -2.75 -7.31
C ASN A 195 -11.92 -2.72 -7.83
N ILE A 196 -11.21 -1.63 -7.58
CA ILE A 196 -9.80 -1.46 -7.90
C ILE A 196 -9.03 -0.93 -6.68
N LEU A 197 -7.69 -0.93 -6.76
CA LEU A 197 -6.80 -0.38 -5.72
C LEU A 197 -7.07 -0.96 -4.32
N GLY A 198 -7.08 -2.30 -4.21
CA GLY A 198 -7.28 -2.98 -2.93
C GLY A 198 -8.69 -2.83 -2.37
N ASP A 199 -9.69 -2.74 -3.27
CA ASP A 199 -11.12 -2.58 -2.95
C ASP A 199 -11.47 -1.24 -2.29
N CYS A 200 -10.58 -0.24 -2.35
CA CYS A 200 -10.85 1.09 -1.82
C CYS A 200 -11.50 2.04 -2.83
N VAL A 201 -11.55 1.64 -4.10
CA VAL A 201 -12.11 2.46 -5.18
C VAL A 201 -13.03 1.61 -6.02
N ILE A 202 -14.28 2.07 -6.18
CA ILE A 202 -15.18 1.54 -7.20
C ILE A 202 -15.06 2.41 -8.43
N TYR A 203 -14.56 1.80 -9.50
CA TYR A 203 -14.42 2.43 -10.80
C TYR A 203 -15.57 2.04 -11.71
N GLU A 204 -16.22 3.04 -12.28
CA GLU A 204 -17.29 2.90 -13.25
C GLU A 204 -16.78 3.23 -14.65
N ASN A 205 -17.25 2.48 -15.65
CA ASN A 205 -17.01 2.73 -17.06
C ASN A 205 -18.33 2.65 -17.84
N TRP A 206 -18.94 3.81 -18.04
CA TRP A 206 -20.19 3.99 -18.76
C TRP A 206 -19.97 4.18 -20.26
N ALA A 207 -20.75 3.45 -21.06
CA ALA A 207 -20.85 3.63 -22.51
C ALA A 207 -22.32 3.73 -22.93
N GLY A 208 -22.78 4.96 -23.19
CA GLY A 208 -24.15 5.21 -23.65
C GLY A 208 -24.37 4.82 -25.11
N THR A 209 -25.58 4.35 -25.45
CA THR A 209 -25.98 4.09 -26.85
C THR A 209 -26.22 5.39 -27.62
N ILE A 210 -26.69 6.42 -26.93
CA ILE A 210 -26.92 7.78 -27.43
C ILE A 210 -26.53 8.73 -26.30
N GLY A 211 -25.45 9.51 -26.43
CA GLY A 211 -25.19 10.60 -25.48
C GLY A 211 -23.81 10.68 -24.80
N GLY A 212 -22.86 9.83 -25.16
CA GLY A 212 -21.46 9.95 -24.72
C GLY A 212 -21.06 8.91 -23.68
N SER A 213 -19.76 8.78 -23.50
CA SER A 213 -19.12 7.86 -22.55
C SER A 213 -18.68 8.61 -21.30
N GLY A 214 -18.56 7.90 -20.19
CA GLY A 214 -18.12 8.50 -18.93
C GLY A 214 -17.49 7.49 -18.00
N LYS A 215 -16.82 8.01 -16.98
CA LYS A 215 -16.16 7.22 -15.94
C LYS A 215 -16.41 7.87 -14.60
N SER A 216 -16.51 7.05 -13.56
CA SER A 216 -16.49 7.57 -12.20
C SER A 216 -15.52 6.82 -11.31
N PHE A 217 -14.99 7.56 -10.34
CA PHE A 217 -14.26 7.03 -9.20
C PHE A 217 -15.09 7.27 -7.96
N ASN A 218 -15.35 6.20 -7.21
CA ASN A 218 -16.16 6.23 -5.99
C ASN A 218 -15.29 5.76 -4.83
N THR A 219 -15.14 6.60 -3.82
CA THR A 219 -14.27 6.36 -2.66
C THR A 219 -15.00 6.66 -1.37
N TYR A 220 -14.77 5.85 -0.34
CA TYR A 220 -15.29 6.13 1.00
C TYR A 220 -14.22 6.83 1.84
N ASP A 221 -14.56 8.00 2.40
CA ASP A 221 -13.71 8.71 3.36
C ASP A 221 -14.12 8.35 4.79
N PRO A 222 -13.29 7.60 5.55
CA PRO A 222 -13.60 7.21 6.92
C PRO A 222 -13.62 8.39 7.90
N THR A 223 -13.05 9.54 7.54
CA THR A 223 -13.01 10.75 8.38
C THR A 223 -14.35 11.47 8.36
N THR A 224 -14.89 11.70 7.17
CA THR A 224 -16.20 12.34 6.99
C THR A 224 -17.35 11.34 7.06
N GLN A 225 -17.05 10.03 6.99
CA GLN A 225 -18.02 8.94 6.90
C GLN A 225 -18.95 9.08 5.68
N LYS A 226 -18.39 9.62 4.59
CA LYS A 226 -19.13 9.84 3.34
C LYS A 226 -18.44 9.16 2.18
N TRP A 227 -19.26 8.75 1.22
CA TRP A 227 -18.78 8.45 -0.11
C TRP A 227 -18.50 9.75 -0.86
N GLN A 228 -17.56 9.68 -1.77
CA GLN A 228 -17.31 10.71 -2.77
C GLN A 228 -17.29 10.04 -4.12
N GLN A 229 -18.07 10.59 -5.05
CA GLN A 229 -17.99 10.22 -6.46
C GLN A 229 -17.41 11.39 -7.24
N THR A 230 -16.48 11.11 -8.14
CA THR A 230 -16.07 12.03 -9.20
C THR A 230 -16.43 11.41 -10.54
N TRP A 231 -17.38 12.01 -11.25
CA TRP A 231 -17.77 11.65 -12.60
C TRP A 231 -17.07 12.54 -13.62
N VAL A 232 -16.61 11.96 -14.72
CA VAL A 232 -16.06 12.67 -15.89
C VAL A 232 -16.65 12.08 -17.17
N ASP A 233 -17.11 12.95 -18.08
CA ASP A 233 -17.59 12.53 -19.40
C ASP A 233 -16.60 12.84 -20.55
N ASP A 234 -16.91 12.33 -21.73
CA ASP A 234 -16.15 12.53 -22.97
C ASP A 234 -16.25 13.95 -23.58
N ARG A 235 -16.90 14.88 -22.88
CA ARG A 235 -16.95 16.31 -23.22
C ARG A 235 -16.14 17.16 -22.24
N GLY A 236 -15.50 16.53 -21.26
CA GLY A 236 -14.69 17.19 -20.25
C GLY A 236 -15.50 17.77 -19.08
N ASN A 237 -16.79 17.45 -18.97
CA ASN A 237 -17.57 17.82 -17.80
C ASN A 237 -17.14 16.97 -16.61
N THR A 238 -17.02 17.61 -15.45
CA THR A 238 -16.71 16.93 -14.18
C THR A 238 -17.77 17.25 -13.16
N VAL A 239 -18.28 16.24 -12.47
CA VAL A 239 -19.23 16.40 -11.38
C VAL A 239 -18.74 15.65 -10.16
N VAL A 240 -18.74 16.31 -9.01
CA VAL A 240 -18.39 15.71 -7.72
C VAL A 240 -19.64 15.59 -6.88
N TYR A 241 -19.87 14.41 -6.33
CA TYR A 241 -20.97 14.13 -5.40
C TYR A 241 -20.45 13.70 -4.04
N SER A 242 -21.21 14.01 -3.00
CA SER A 242 -21.07 13.44 -1.67
C SER A 242 -22.17 12.41 -1.45
N GLY A 243 -21.82 11.19 -1.08
CA GLY A 243 -22.73 10.06 -0.95
C GLY A 243 -22.90 9.56 0.47
N GLU A 244 -24.09 9.06 0.77
CA GLU A 244 -24.42 8.38 2.03
C GLU A 244 -25.51 7.33 1.80
N VAL A 245 -25.57 6.30 2.64
CA VAL A 245 -26.63 5.29 2.59
C VAL A 245 -27.85 5.80 3.36
N VAL A 246 -28.99 5.88 2.67
CA VAL A 246 -30.30 6.25 3.23
C VAL A 246 -31.28 5.14 2.92
N GLU A 247 -31.85 4.51 3.95
CA GLU A 247 -32.85 3.44 3.80
C GLU A 247 -32.44 2.31 2.85
N GLY A 248 -31.15 1.95 2.83
CA GLY A 248 -30.60 0.89 1.99
C GLY A 248 -30.27 1.30 0.55
N ALA A 249 -30.50 2.55 0.16
CA ALA A 249 -30.07 3.12 -1.10
C ALA A 249 -28.84 4.02 -0.92
N MET A 250 -27.91 3.99 -1.88
CA MET A 250 -26.81 4.97 -1.91
C MET A 250 -27.32 6.28 -2.55
N VAL A 251 -27.27 7.37 -1.80
CA VAL A 251 -27.72 8.70 -2.23
C VAL A 251 -26.52 9.62 -2.40
N PHE A 252 -26.16 9.89 -3.65
CA PHE A 252 -25.14 10.87 -4.03
C PHE A 252 -25.78 12.24 -4.24
N SER A 253 -25.29 13.26 -3.54
CA SER A 253 -25.81 14.62 -3.57
C SER A 253 -24.75 15.63 -4.05
N ASN A 254 -25.19 16.61 -4.82
CA ASN A 254 -24.42 17.79 -5.23
C ASN A 254 -25.33 19.02 -5.25
N ALA A 255 -24.79 20.21 -5.04
CA ALA A 255 -25.50 21.48 -5.21
C ALA A 255 -24.65 22.44 -6.04
N GLN A 256 -25.26 23.05 -7.07
CA GLN A 256 -24.60 24.03 -7.92
C GLN A 256 -25.43 25.31 -7.99
N THR A 257 -24.78 26.46 -7.89
CA THR A 257 -25.41 27.77 -8.02
C THR A 257 -25.04 28.38 -9.36
N ASP A 258 -26.05 28.76 -10.15
CA ASP A 258 -25.85 29.39 -11.45
C ASP A 258 -25.48 30.88 -11.33
N SER A 259 -25.22 31.53 -12.47
CA SER A 259 -24.90 32.97 -12.52
C SER A 259 -26.03 33.88 -12.04
N ASN A 260 -27.27 33.37 -11.96
CA ASN A 260 -28.44 34.11 -11.49
C ASN A 260 -28.66 33.93 -9.98
N GLY A 261 -27.78 33.18 -9.30
CA GLY A 261 -27.89 32.89 -7.87
C GLY A 261 -28.88 31.77 -7.54
N VAL A 262 -29.36 31.03 -8.53
CA VAL A 262 -30.27 29.91 -8.32
C VAL A 262 -29.44 28.66 -8.01
N THR A 263 -29.60 28.14 -6.80
CA THR A 263 -29.01 26.85 -6.40
C THR A 263 -29.91 25.71 -6.82
N THR A 264 -29.35 24.77 -7.59
CA THR A 264 -29.97 23.50 -7.92
C THR A 264 -29.27 22.38 -7.15
N GLU A 265 -30.02 21.70 -6.29
CA GLU A 265 -29.58 20.46 -5.66
C GLU A 265 -29.89 19.29 -6.59
N THR A 266 -28.97 18.34 -6.67
CA THR A 266 -29.10 17.11 -7.45
C THR A 266 -28.85 15.94 -6.55
N GLN A 267 -29.74 14.95 -6.61
CA GLN A 267 -29.55 13.64 -6.00
C GLN A 267 -29.53 12.56 -7.07
N MET A 268 -28.49 11.73 -7.05
CA MET A 268 -28.41 10.48 -7.77
C MET A 268 -28.53 9.34 -6.77
N ILE A 269 -29.53 8.48 -6.95
CA ILE A 269 -29.91 7.46 -6.00
C ILE A 269 -29.76 6.10 -6.66
N LEU A 270 -28.92 5.24 -6.08
CA LEU A 270 -28.69 3.85 -6.48
C LEU A 270 -29.38 2.92 -5.47
N THR A 271 -30.34 2.14 -5.94
CA THR A 271 -31.15 1.24 -5.09
C THR A 271 -31.00 -0.20 -5.56
N PRO A 272 -30.54 -1.13 -4.71
CA PRO A 272 -30.55 -2.56 -5.03
C PRO A 272 -31.99 -3.08 -5.13
N MET A 273 -32.23 -4.02 -6.05
CA MET A 273 -33.54 -4.66 -6.28
C MET A 273 -33.48 -6.17 -5.99
N GLU A 274 -34.64 -6.79 -5.72
CA GLU A 274 -34.75 -8.20 -5.30
C GLU A 274 -34.17 -9.22 -6.31
N ASP A 275 -34.17 -8.90 -7.61
CA ASP A 275 -33.64 -9.75 -8.68
C ASP A 275 -32.17 -9.50 -9.02
N GLY A 276 -31.46 -8.77 -8.14
CA GLY A 276 -30.06 -8.39 -8.36
C GLY A 276 -29.87 -7.29 -9.40
N LYS A 277 -30.96 -6.65 -9.88
CA LYS A 277 -30.87 -5.40 -10.64
C LYS A 277 -30.54 -4.23 -9.71
N VAL A 278 -30.15 -3.13 -10.33
CA VAL A 278 -29.99 -1.85 -9.66
C VAL A 278 -30.84 -0.80 -10.35
N ASN A 279 -31.64 -0.08 -9.59
CA ASN A 279 -32.32 1.12 -10.07
C ASN A 279 -31.43 2.33 -9.79
N GLN A 280 -31.22 3.17 -10.80
CA GLN A 280 -30.54 4.45 -10.66
C GLN A 280 -31.50 5.55 -11.10
N LYS A 281 -31.71 6.55 -10.25
CA LYS A 281 -32.48 7.74 -10.63
C LYS A 281 -31.73 9.01 -10.30
N SER A 282 -31.94 10.05 -11.11
CA SER A 282 -31.51 11.41 -10.78
C SER A 282 -32.73 12.28 -10.59
N GLN A 283 -32.68 13.12 -9.57
CA GLN A 283 -33.70 14.11 -9.28
C GLN A 283 -33.06 15.43 -8.87
N THR A 284 -33.75 16.54 -9.13
CA THR A 284 -33.28 17.89 -8.80
C THR A 284 -34.28 18.66 -7.95
N SER A 285 -33.76 19.59 -7.15
CA SER A 285 -34.55 20.51 -6.34
C SER A 285 -34.00 21.94 -6.49
N THR A 286 -34.89 22.91 -6.57
CA THR A 286 -34.56 24.35 -6.55
C THR A 286 -35.16 25.06 -5.34
N ASP A 287 -35.72 24.31 -4.39
CA ASP A 287 -36.41 24.83 -3.21
C ASP A 287 -35.83 24.28 -1.89
N ALA A 288 -34.52 24.01 -1.90
CA ALA A 288 -33.74 23.45 -0.80
C ALA A 288 -34.24 22.07 -0.34
N GLY A 289 -34.45 21.16 -1.30
CA GLY A 289 -34.81 19.77 -1.05
C GLY A 289 -36.25 19.53 -0.61
N LYS A 290 -37.13 20.55 -0.66
CA LYS A 290 -38.55 20.41 -0.27
C LYS A 290 -39.34 19.66 -1.33
N THR A 291 -39.07 19.92 -2.61
CA THR A 291 -39.63 19.17 -3.73
C THR A 291 -38.53 18.67 -4.64
N TRP A 292 -38.71 17.44 -5.13
CA TRP A 292 -37.76 16.76 -6.01
C TRP A 292 -38.43 16.44 -7.34
N ASN A 293 -37.82 16.91 -8.41
CA ASN A 293 -38.24 16.66 -9.78
C ASN A 293 -37.35 15.59 -10.39
N LEU A 294 -37.97 14.50 -10.81
CA LEU A 294 -37.30 13.36 -11.40
C LEU A 294 -36.77 13.70 -12.79
N SER A 295 -35.45 13.67 -12.95
CA SER A 295 -34.76 14.06 -14.19
C SER A 295 -34.66 12.88 -15.15
N TRP A 296 -34.21 11.72 -14.66
CA TRP A 296 -34.10 10.49 -15.43
C TRP A 296 -34.03 9.28 -14.49
N GLU A 297 -34.27 8.09 -15.05
CA GLU A 297 -34.19 6.83 -14.32
C GLU A 297 -33.77 5.71 -15.27
N LEU A 298 -32.91 4.84 -14.74
CA LEU A 298 -32.24 3.76 -15.43
C LEU A 298 -32.35 2.48 -14.61
N THR A 299 -32.46 1.35 -15.29
CA THR A 299 -32.45 0.02 -14.69
C THR A 299 -31.25 -0.78 -15.21
N TYR A 300 -30.41 -1.23 -14.28
CA TYR A 300 -29.23 -2.02 -14.54
C TYR A 300 -29.59 -3.50 -14.46
N VAL A 301 -29.30 -4.24 -15.53
CA VAL A 301 -29.53 -5.68 -15.62
C VAL A 301 -28.19 -6.36 -15.88
N SER A 302 -27.80 -7.27 -14.99
CA SER A 302 -26.52 -7.97 -15.09
C SER A 302 -26.38 -8.69 -16.44
N LYS A 303 -25.21 -8.59 -17.06
CA LYS A 303 -24.84 -9.36 -18.26
C LYS A 303 -24.56 -10.82 -17.92
N GLU A 304 -24.10 -11.07 -16.70
CA GLU A 304 -23.88 -12.41 -16.19
C GLU A 304 -25.20 -12.95 -15.63
N LYS A 305 -25.61 -14.15 -16.08
CA LYS A 305 -26.60 -14.93 -15.34
C LYS A 305 -25.92 -15.32 -14.03
N LYS A 306 -26.45 -14.86 -12.89
CA LYS A 306 -26.13 -15.51 -11.61
C LYS A 306 -26.50 -16.98 -11.78
N GLU A 307 -25.52 -17.87 -11.85
CA GLU A 307 -25.78 -19.27 -11.52
C GLU A 307 -26.26 -19.24 -10.08
N ASP A 308 -27.49 -19.71 -9.85
CA ASP A 308 -27.96 -20.03 -8.51
C ASP A 308 -26.91 -20.96 -7.90
N SER A 309 -26.12 -20.45 -6.96
CA SER A 309 -25.34 -21.28 -6.03
C SER A 309 -26.31 -21.90 -5.03
N GLY A 310 -27.23 -22.71 -5.54
CA GLY A 310 -28.13 -23.56 -4.79
C GLY A 310 -27.47 -24.92 -4.58
N SER A 311 -26.93 -25.13 -3.38
CA SER A 311 -27.08 -26.34 -2.54
C SER A 311 -26.06 -26.35 -1.41
#